data_AF-A0A011SKC3-F1
#
_entry.id   AF-A0A011SKC3-F1
#
_cell.length_a   1.000
_cell.length_b   1.000
_cell.length_c   1.000
_cell.angle_alpha   90.00
_cell.angle_beta   90.00
_cell.angle_gamma   90.00
#
_symmetry.space_group_name_H-M   'P 1'
#
loop_
_entity.id
_entity.type
_entity.pdbx_description
1 polymer ?
#
loop_
_entity_poly.entity_id
_entity_poly.type
_entity_poly.pdbx_seq_one_letter_code
_entity_poly.pdbx_strand_id
1 'polypeptide(L)'
;MNEKLANYNRLLDLSYEEMVLHLLNKYGGSKDDYFREQSYERFLKKEIKSITKGKCARTAEGLFCHHVAENCYLNLANKEFILENQYPFTLHTKDKLVFCDLFEHLILHALIAKETNGEFGLPGYLTYIYPMIIEWYVGQRKPQKKEWMKTCYEQAYLSPKETKQLLTTVNLLLPLRFQNKKEIVYVSPEEISKQMSENKKKREKEYKGYMENQRIQEIKIREERTKDFYREYPDFEKLDITFDSSRKKIIAMLYDLDYSTEFQNKRELEKAMKPVIKDTLLEQLYSAVSNKKRLI
;
A
#
# COMPACT_ATOMS: atom_id res chain seq x y z
N MET A 1 -4.69 -10.52 -40.31
CA MET A 1 -5.09 -10.42 -38.88
C MET A 1 -5.26 -11.84 -38.38
N ASN A 2 -4.61 -12.23 -37.28
CA ASN A 2 -4.72 -13.58 -36.72
C ASN A 2 -6.18 -13.87 -36.33
N GLU A 3 -6.67 -15.05 -36.70
CA GLU A 3 -8.04 -15.50 -36.46
C GLU A 3 -8.40 -15.46 -34.97
N LYS A 4 -7.46 -15.79 -34.08
CA LYS A 4 -7.68 -15.68 -32.62
C LYS A 4 -7.91 -14.26 -32.15
N LEU A 5 -7.08 -13.31 -32.61
CA LEU A 5 -7.27 -11.90 -32.25
C LEU A 5 -8.61 -11.37 -32.76
N ALA A 6 -9.01 -11.74 -33.98
CA ALA A 6 -10.32 -11.36 -34.51
C ALA A 6 -11.47 -11.96 -33.67
N ASN A 7 -11.35 -13.23 -33.27
CA ASN A 7 -12.32 -13.88 -32.40
C ASN A 7 -12.40 -13.18 -31.04
N TYR A 8 -11.28 -12.90 -30.38
CA TYR A 8 -11.29 -12.20 -29.09
C TYR A 8 -11.91 -10.81 -29.19
N ASN A 9 -11.66 -10.05 -30.26
CA ASN A 9 -12.29 -8.74 -30.43
C ASN A 9 -13.82 -8.84 -30.53
N ARG A 10 -14.36 -9.88 -31.19
CA ARG A 10 -15.82 -10.10 -31.23
C ARG A 10 -16.41 -10.41 -29.86
N LEU A 11 -15.65 -11.04 -28.97
CA LEU A 11 -16.11 -11.32 -27.60
C LEU A 11 -16.25 -10.06 -26.75
N LEU A 12 -15.59 -8.96 -27.12
CA LEU A 12 -15.66 -7.68 -26.39
C LEU A 12 -17.03 -7.00 -26.55
N ASP A 13 -17.77 -7.35 -27.59
CA ASP A 13 -19.08 -6.79 -27.90
C ASP A 13 -20.23 -7.52 -27.17
N LEU A 14 -19.94 -8.67 -26.56
CA LEU A 14 -20.91 -9.45 -25.80
C LEU A 14 -21.14 -8.86 -24.41
N SER A 15 -22.33 -9.07 -23.85
CA SER A 15 -22.55 -9.02 -22.41
C SER A 15 -21.85 -10.17 -21.69
N TYR A 16 -21.68 -10.06 -20.38
CA TYR A 16 -21.12 -11.13 -19.56
C TYR A 16 -21.91 -12.44 -19.70
N GLU A 17 -23.24 -12.37 -19.69
CA GLU A 17 -24.12 -13.52 -19.83
C GLU A 17 -23.97 -14.19 -21.22
N GLU A 18 -23.96 -13.40 -22.29
CA GLU A 18 -23.72 -13.91 -23.65
C GLU A 18 -22.34 -14.53 -23.79
N MET A 19 -21.31 -13.96 -23.15
CA MET A 19 -19.97 -14.52 -23.12
C MET A 19 -19.93 -15.86 -22.38
N VAL A 20 -20.63 -16.01 -21.26
CA VAL A 20 -20.76 -17.29 -20.56
C VAL A 20 -21.45 -18.33 -21.44
N LEU A 21 -22.56 -17.98 -22.10
CA LEU A 21 -23.27 -18.88 -23.03
C LEU A 21 -22.38 -19.28 -24.22
N HIS A 22 -21.63 -18.33 -24.78
CA HIS A 22 -20.69 -18.58 -25.86
C HIS A 22 -19.64 -19.63 -25.44
N LEU A 23 -19.04 -19.47 -24.27
CA LEU A 23 -18.03 -20.40 -23.74
C LEU A 23 -18.61 -21.77 -23.38
N LEU A 24 -19.82 -21.82 -22.84
CA LEU A 24 -20.53 -23.08 -22.60
C LEU A 24 -20.78 -23.84 -23.90
N ASN A 25 -21.17 -23.15 -24.98
CA ASN A 25 -21.34 -23.76 -26.30
C ASN A 25 -20.00 -24.23 -26.90
N LYS A 26 -18.93 -23.46 -26.67
CA LYS A 26 -17.59 -23.73 -27.22
C LYS A 26 -16.88 -24.90 -26.52
N TYR A 27 -16.93 -24.93 -25.19
CA TYR A 27 -16.12 -25.86 -24.38
C TYR A 27 -16.95 -26.86 -23.57
N GLY A 28 -18.27 -26.66 -23.47
CA GLY A 28 -19.13 -27.43 -22.56
C GLY A 28 -19.03 -26.99 -21.10
N GLY A 29 -19.99 -27.44 -20.29
CA GLY A 29 -20.00 -27.23 -18.84
C GLY A 29 -19.06 -28.16 -18.07
N SER A 30 -18.94 -27.94 -16.76
CA SER A 30 -18.13 -28.82 -15.90
C SER A 30 -18.76 -30.18 -15.69
N LYS A 31 -17.92 -31.21 -15.57
CA LYS A 31 -18.33 -32.59 -15.28
C LYS A 31 -18.44 -32.87 -13.78
N ASP A 32 -17.86 -32.01 -12.95
CA ASP A 32 -17.78 -32.16 -11.50
C ASP A 32 -17.82 -30.78 -10.83
N ASP A 33 -18.15 -30.75 -9.54
CA ASP A 33 -18.17 -29.51 -8.76
C ASP A 33 -16.74 -29.00 -8.52
N TYR A 34 -16.61 -27.71 -8.18
CA TYR A 34 -15.29 -27.12 -7.91
C TYR A 34 -14.69 -27.65 -6.60
N PHE A 35 -15.54 -27.84 -5.60
CA PHE A 35 -15.22 -28.40 -4.28
C PHE A 35 -16.12 -29.59 -3.96
N ARG A 36 -15.72 -30.42 -2.99
CA ARG A 36 -16.57 -31.47 -2.43
C ARG A 36 -17.46 -30.90 -1.34
N GLU A 37 -18.77 -31.03 -1.49
CA GLU A 37 -19.81 -30.47 -0.60
C GLU A 37 -19.52 -30.76 0.89
N GLN A 38 -19.39 -32.04 1.26
CA GLN A 38 -19.10 -32.42 2.66
C GLN A 38 -17.83 -31.76 3.22
N SER A 39 -16.79 -31.61 2.40
CA SER A 39 -15.56 -30.93 2.82
C SER A 39 -15.75 -29.43 2.92
N TYR A 40 -16.58 -28.84 2.05
CA TYR A 40 -16.88 -27.42 2.03
C TYR A 40 -17.67 -27.01 3.28
N GLU A 41 -18.72 -27.75 3.63
CA GLU A 41 -19.53 -27.50 4.83
C GLU A 41 -18.69 -27.58 6.12
N ARG A 42 -17.86 -28.61 6.24
CA ARG A 42 -16.94 -28.76 7.38
C ARG A 42 -15.91 -27.63 7.45
N PHE A 43 -15.46 -27.13 6.30
CA PHE A 43 -14.57 -25.98 6.23
C PHE A 43 -15.25 -24.70 6.72
N LEU A 44 -16.50 -24.43 6.30
CA LEU A 44 -17.27 -23.27 6.80
C LEU A 44 -17.49 -23.34 8.32
N LYS A 45 -17.70 -24.54 8.87
CA LYS A 45 -17.77 -24.80 10.31
C LYS A 45 -16.41 -24.73 11.04
N LYS A 46 -15.32 -24.45 10.32
CA LYS A 46 -13.93 -24.41 10.82
C LYS A 46 -13.44 -25.74 11.42
N GLU A 47 -14.07 -26.86 11.06
CA GLU A 47 -13.65 -28.20 11.49
C GLU A 47 -12.39 -28.67 10.77
N ILE A 48 -12.14 -28.15 9.56
CA ILE A 48 -10.97 -28.47 8.75
C ILE A 48 -10.33 -27.18 8.19
N LYS A 49 -9.03 -27.24 7.91
CA LYS A 49 -8.25 -26.09 7.40
C LYS A 49 -8.25 -25.96 5.87
N SER A 50 -8.74 -26.97 5.16
CA SER A 50 -8.69 -27.02 3.70
C SER A 50 -9.93 -27.69 3.12
N ILE A 51 -10.36 -27.18 1.96
CA ILE A 51 -11.45 -27.76 1.19
C ILE A 51 -10.90 -28.76 0.18
N THR A 52 -11.50 -29.94 0.13
CA THR A 52 -11.22 -30.94 -0.91
C THR A 52 -11.75 -30.44 -2.25
N LYS A 53 -10.88 -30.41 -3.28
CA LYS A 53 -11.28 -30.03 -4.64
C LYS A 53 -12.03 -31.16 -5.37
N GLY A 54 -12.95 -30.79 -6.24
CA GLY A 54 -13.53 -31.70 -7.21
C GLY A 54 -12.62 -31.94 -8.42
N LYS A 55 -13.07 -32.76 -9.36
CA LYS A 55 -12.33 -33.16 -10.58
C LYS A 55 -12.79 -32.34 -11.80
N CYS A 56 -12.85 -31.02 -11.66
CA CYS A 56 -13.25 -30.12 -12.74
C CYS A 56 -12.07 -29.57 -13.59
N ALA A 57 -10.82 -29.91 -13.24
CA ALA A 57 -9.65 -29.30 -13.89
C ALA A 57 -9.51 -29.72 -15.37
N ARG A 58 -9.37 -28.72 -16.26
CA ARG A 58 -9.15 -28.90 -17.71
C ARG A 58 -7.91 -28.16 -18.22
N THR A 59 -6.93 -27.97 -17.34
CA THR A 59 -5.69 -27.27 -17.70
C THR A 59 -4.82 -28.06 -18.68
N ALA A 60 -5.02 -29.37 -18.80
CA ALA A 60 -4.42 -30.20 -19.84
C ALA A 60 -4.96 -29.89 -21.26
N GLU A 61 -6.11 -29.20 -21.35
CA GLU A 61 -6.67 -28.65 -22.61
C GLU A 61 -6.29 -27.17 -22.79
N GLY A 62 -5.50 -26.61 -21.87
CA GLY A 62 -5.15 -25.20 -21.85
C GLY A 62 -6.23 -24.28 -21.29
N LEU A 63 -7.25 -24.83 -20.62
CA LEU A 63 -8.40 -24.08 -20.12
C LEU A 63 -8.35 -23.80 -18.62
N PHE A 64 -8.78 -22.60 -18.25
CA PHE A 64 -9.06 -22.16 -16.89
C PHE A 64 -10.54 -22.39 -16.55
N CYS A 65 -10.80 -22.65 -15.27
CA CYS A 65 -12.17 -22.73 -14.75
C CYS A 65 -12.53 -21.37 -14.15
N HIS A 66 -13.66 -20.82 -14.60
CA HIS A 66 -14.24 -19.55 -14.16
C HIS A 66 -15.55 -19.81 -13.42
N HIS A 67 -15.77 -19.14 -12.29
CA HIS A 67 -17.04 -19.20 -11.57
C HIS A 67 -18.00 -18.15 -12.15
N VAL A 68 -19.15 -18.60 -12.66
CA VAL A 68 -20.14 -17.72 -13.32
C VAL A 68 -20.67 -16.64 -12.36
N ALA A 69 -20.74 -16.94 -11.07
CA ALA A 69 -21.24 -16.01 -10.07
C ALA A 69 -20.24 -14.92 -9.66
N GLU A 70 -19.03 -14.87 -10.24
CA GLU A 70 -18.06 -13.79 -9.95
C GLU A 70 -18.49 -12.40 -10.44
N ASN A 71 -19.64 -12.30 -11.12
CA ASN A 71 -20.31 -11.04 -11.37
C ASN A 71 -21.05 -10.46 -10.14
N CYS A 72 -21.26 -11.27 -9.10
CA CYS A 72 -21.96 -10.87 -7.88
C CYS A 72 -21.18 -11.21 -6.59
N TYR A 73 -20.07 -11.96 -6.70
CA TYR A 73 -19.28 -12.43 -5.55
C TYR A 73 -17.79 -12.30 -5.82
N LEU A 74 -17.02 -11.94 -4.78
CA LEU A 74 -15.57 -11.76 -4.90
C LEU A 74 -14.82 -13.05 -4.57
N ASN A 75 -13.84 -13.39 -5.42
CA ASN A 75 -12.80 -14.39 -5.16
C ASN A 75 -13.34 -15.77 -4.73
N LEU A 76 -14.27 -16.34 -5.49
CA LEU A 76 -14.92 -17.62 -5.18
C LEU A 76 -13.95 -18.82 -5.15
N ALA A 77 -12.73 -18.70 -5.67
CA ALA A 77 -11.70 -19.74 -5.53
C ALA A 77 -10.83 -19.59 -4.26
N ASN A 78 -10.89 -18.46 -3.55
CA ASN A 78 -10.04 -18.14 -2.41
C ASN A 78 -10.70 -18.57 -1.09
N LYS A 79 -9.99 -19.35 -0.28
CA LYS A 79 -10.52 -19.96 0.95
C LYS A 79 -10.79 -18.94 2.04
N GLU A 80 -9.93 -17.92 2.14
CA GLU A 80 -10.07 -16.86 3.13
C GLU A 80 -11.33 -16.04 2.86
N PHE A 81 -11.57 -15.66 1.59
CA PHE A 81 -12.78 -14.95 1.17
C PHE A 81 -14.05 -15.79 1.37
N ILE A 82 -14.02 -17.09 1.03
CA ILE A 82 -15.14 -18.01 1.27
C ILE A 82 -15.51 -18.04 2.75
N LEU A 83 -14.51 -18.17 3.63
CA LEU A 83 -14.73 -18.26 5.07
C LEU A 83 -15.22 -16.93 5.67
N GLU A 84 -14.69 -15.80 5.21
CA GLU A 84 -15.10 -14.48 5.66
C GLU A 84 -16.54 -14.15 5.29
N ASN A 85 -16.93 -14.47 4.05
CA ASN A 85 -18.24 -14.09 3.49
C ASN A 85 -19.30 -15.20 3.61
N GLN A 86 -18.93 -16.39 4.11
CA GLN A 86 -19.82 -17.54 4.30
C GLN A 86 -20.60 -17.89 3.02
N TYR A 87 -19.91 -17.93 1.88
CA TYR A 87 -20.53 -18.24 0.60
C TYR A 87 -21.15 -19.65 0.59
N PRO A 88 -22.33 -19.84 -0.03
CA PRO A 88 -22.98 -21.15 -0.07
C PRO A 88 -22.32 -22.08 -1.09
N PHE A 89 -22.36 -23.39 -0.81
CA PHE A 89 -21.82 -24.42 -1.70
C PHE A 89 -22.41 -24.37 -3.11
N THR A 90 -23.66 -23.93 -3.26
CA THR A 90 -24.36 -23.83 -4.55
C THR A 90 -23.67 -22.92 -5.58
N LEU A 91 -22.73 -22.05 -5.16
CA LEU A 91 -21.93 -21.24 -6.09
C LEU A 91 -20.78 -22.03 -6.73
N HIS A 92 -20.50 -23.23 -6.23
CA HIS A 92 -19.38 -24.08 -6.65
C HIS A 92 -19.82 -25.33 -7.38
N THR A 93 -21.13 -25.50 -7.61
CA THR A 93 -21.67 -26.64 -8.36
C THR A 93 -21.28 -26.55 -9.83
N LYS A 94 -21.21 -27.70 -10.49
CA LYS A 94 -20.75 -27.83 -11.89
C LYS A 94 -21.48 -26.94 -12.91
N ASP A 95 -22.74 -26.59 -12.66
CA ASP A 95 -23.55 -25.70 -13.50
C ASP A 95 -23.21 -24.21 -13.31
N LYS A 96 -22.43 -23.87 -12.27
CA LYS A 96 -21.90 -22.52 -12.01
C LYS A 96 -20.46 -22.34 -12.51
N LEU A 97 -19.95 -23.28 -13.30
CA LEU A 97 -18.58 -23.28 -13.79
C LEU A 97 -18.56 -23.26 -15.32
N VAL A 98 -17.71 -22.39 -15.87
CA VAL A 98 -17.43 -22.32 -17.30
C VAL A 98 -15.92 -22.40 -17.55
N PHE A 99 -15.53 -22.80 -18.75
CA PHE A 99 -14.12 -22.90 -19.14
C PHE A 99 -13.76 -21.85 -20.18
N CYS A 100 -12.54 -21.33 -20.08
CA CYS A 100 -12.02 -20.30 -20.97
C CYS A 100 -10.50 -20.44 -21.10
N ASP A 101 -9.94 -19.98 -22.21
CA ASP A 101 -8.50 -19.74 -22.30
C ASP A 101 -8.10 -18.45 -21.55
N LEU A 102 -6.81 -18.12 -21.55
CA LEU A 102 -6.28 -17.01 -20.76
C LEU A 102 -6.81 -15.63 -21.20
N PHE A 103 -7.00 -15.39 -22.51
CA PHE A 103 -7.51 -14.10 -22.99
C PHE A 103 -9.03 -14.01 -22.84
N GLU A 104 -9.74 -15.12 -23.05
CA GLU A 104 -11.18 -15.20 -22.75
C GLU A 104 -11.46 -14.93 -21.27
N HIS A 105 -10.62 -15.45 -20.37
CA HIS A 105 -10.71 -15.19 -18.94
C HIS A 105 -10.50 -13.70 -18.61
N LEU A 106 -9.52 -13.06 -19.25
CA LEU A 106 -9.32 -11.61 -19.11
C LEU A 106 -10.57 -10.83 -19.56
N ILE A 107 -11.16 -11.23 -20.69
CA ILE A 107 -12.35 -10.59 -21.26
C ILE A 107 -13.56 -10.77 -20.34
N LEU A 108 -13.79 -11.97 -19.81
CA LEU A 108 -14.84 -12.22 -18.81
C LEU A 108 -14.73 -11.24 -17.64
N HIS A 109 -13.54 -11.11 -17.03
CA HIS A 109 -13.35 -10.19 -15.92
C HIS A 109 -13.50 -8.71 -16.30
N ALA A 110 -13.12 -8.34 -17.53
CA ALA A 110 -13.33 -6.97 -18.03
C ALA A 110 -14.82 -6.67 -18.26
N LEU A 111 -15.60 -7.62 -18.78
CA LEU A 111 -17.05 -7.50 -18.94
C LEU A 111 -17.75 -7.39 -17.58
N ILE A 112 -17.40 -8.24 -16.61
CA ILE A 112 -17.89 -8.12 -15.24
C ILE A 112 -17.58 -6.72 -14.68
N ALA A 113 -16.34 -6.27 -14.80
CA ALA A 113 -15.94 -4.96 -14.30
C ALA A 113 -16.69 -3.81 -15.01
N LYS A 114 -16.97 -3.93 -16.30
CA LYS A 114 -17.76 -2.95 -17.05
C LYS A 114 -19.20 -2.89 -16.52
N GLU A 115 -19.87 -4.02 -16.43
CA GLU A 115 -21.29 -4.12 -16.06
C GLU A 115 -21.54 -3.77 -14.58
N THR A 116 -20.58 -4.06 -13.71
CA THR A 116 -20.67 -3.80 -12.27
C THR A 116 -19.99 -2.50 -11.85
N ASN A 117 -19.58 -1.66 -12.81
CA ASN A 117 -18.82 -0.43 -12.57
C ASN A 117 -17.55 -0.64 -11.70
N GLY A 118 -16.95 -1.82 -11.82
CA GLY A 118 -15.74 -2.23 -11.13
C GLY A 118 -15.94 -2.69 -9.68
N GLU A 119 -17.18 -2.96 -9.26
CA GLU A 119 -17.44 -3.62 -7.99
C GLU A 119 -16.91 -5.06 -7.99
N PHE A 120 -17.09 -5.77 -9.11
CA PHE A 120 -16.62 -7.14 -9.30
C PHE A 120 -15.64 -7.25 -10.48
N GLY A 121 -15.03 -8.41 -10.66
CA GLY A 121 -14.14 -8.73 -11.78
C GLY A 121 -12.73 -8.13 -11.72
N LEU A 122 -12.57 -6.90 -11.20
CA LEU A 122 -11.28 -6.19 -11.18
C LEU A 122 -10.15 -6.90 -10.41
N PRO A 123 -10.38 -7.50 -9.22
CA PRO A 123 -9.30 -8.23 -8.52
C PRO A 123 -8.77 -9.39 -9.36
N GLY A 124 -9.65 -10.18 -9.99
CA GLY A 124 -9.27 -11.25 -10.92
C GLY A 124 -8.44 -10.72 -12.09
N TYR A 125 -8.91 -9.63 -12.70
CA TYR A 125 -8.24 -8.95 -13.80
C TYR A 125 -6.83 -8.45 -13.43
N LEU A 126 -6.73 -7.58 -12.41
CA LEU A 126 -5.52 -6.82 -12.09
C LEU A 126 -4.47 -7.63 -11.34
N THR A 127 -4.89 -8.53 -10.45
CA THR A 127 -3.97 -9.25 -9.56
C THR A 127 -3.42 -10.51 -10.20
N TYR A 128 -4.19 -11.18 -11.06
CA TYR A 128 -3.84 -12.51 -11.55
C TYR A 128 -3.67 -12.56 -13.06
N ILE A 129 -4.69 -12.18 -13.83
CA ILE A 129 -4.75 -12.49 -15.27
C ILE A 129 -3.92 -11.49 -16.09
N TYR A 130 -4.11 -10.19 -15.88
CA TYR A 130 -3.38 -9.16 -16.61
C TYR A 130 -1.85 -9.27 -16.39
N PRO A 131 -1.33 -9.41 -15.15
CA PRO A 131 0.11 -9.61 -14.94
C PRO A 131 0.65 -10.86 -15.65
N MET A 132 -0.11 -11.96 -15.65
CA MET A 132 0.27 -13.20 -16.32
C MET A 132 0.39 -13.01 -17.83
N ILE A 133 -0.58 -12.33 -18.46
CA ILE A 133 -0.53 -12.02 -19.90
C ILE A 133 0.64 -11.10 -20.23
N ILE A 134 0.86 -10.07 -19.41
CA ILE A 134 1.97 -9.12 -19.58
C ILE A 134 3.32 -9.85 -19.49
N GLU A 135 3.51 -10.72 -18.51
CA GLU A 135 4.73 -11.52 -18.39
C GLU A 135 4.91 -12.47 -19.58
N TRP A 136 3.87 -13.25 -19.90
CA TRP A 136 3.97 -14.35 -20.86
C TRP A 136 4.13 -13.87 -22.29
N TYR A 137 3.31 -12.91 -22.72
CA TYR A 137 3.22 -12.53 -24.12
C TYR A 137 3.90 -11.20 -24.43
N VAL A 138 3.79 -10.19 -23.55
CA VAL A 138 4.49 -8.91 -23.77
C VAL A 138 5.96 -9.02 -23.39
N GLY A 139 6.26 -9.64 -22.24
CA GLY A 139 7.62 -9.93 -21.78
C GLY A 139 8.26 -11.14 -22.47
N GLN A 140 7.51 -11.86 -23.30
CA GLN A 140 7.94 -13.08 -24.00
C GLN A 140 8.52 -14.16 -23.05
N ARG A 141 8.05 -14.21 -21.80
CA ARG A 141 8.49 -15.19 -20.81
C ARG A 141 7.56 -16.40 -20.80
N LYS A 142 7.81 -17.35 -21.69
CA LYS A 142 7.07 -18.63 -21.72
C LYS A 142 7.25 -19.38 -20.39
N PRO A 143 6.17 -19.89 -19.75
CA PRO A 143 6.29 -20.67 -18.52
C PRO A 143 7.11 -21.94 -18.75
N GLN A 144 8.11 -22.21 -17.90
CA GLN A 144 9.03 -23.34 -18.09
C GLN A 144 8.75 -24.53 -17.16
N LYS A 145 8.25 -24.27 -15.95
CA LYS A 145 8.26 -25.26 -14.85
C LYS A 145 7.04 -26.18 -14.79
N LYS A 146 5.86 -25.71 -15.19
CA LYS A 146 4.60 -26.44 -15.03
C LYS A 146 3.99 -26.70 -16.40
N GLU A 147 3.77 -27.97 -16.72
CA GLU A 147 3.32 -28.37 -18.05
C GLU A 147 1.96 -27.76 -18.41
N TRP A 148 1.01 -27.78 -17.47
CA TRP A 148 -0.30 -27.18 -17.67
C TRP A 148 -0.23 -25.67 -17.98
N MET A 149 0.78 -24.95 -17.46
CA MET A 149 0.97 -23.53 -17.80
C MET A 149 1.47 -23.36 -19.23
N LYS A 150 2.31 -24.27 -19.73
CA LYS A 150 2.74 -24.28 -21.14
C LYS A 150 1.55 -24.54 -22.05
N THR A 151 0.71 -25.51 -21.70
CA THR A 151 -0.51 -25.81 -22.47
C THR A 151 -1.44 -24.59 -22.51
N CYS A 152 -1.71 -23.94 -21.37
CA CYS A 152 -2.48 -22.70 -21.34
C CYS A 152 -1.84 -21.57 -22.17
N TYR A 153 -0.51 -21.43 -22.10
CA TYR A 153 0.24 -20.44 -22.87
C TYR A 153 0.07 -20.65 -24.38
N GLU A 154 0.25 -21.89 -24.84
CA GLU A 154 0.15 -22.28 -26.25
C GLU A 154 -1.29 -22.17 -26.75
N GLN A 155 -2.26 -22.60 -25.94
CA GLN A 155 -3.68 -22.55 -26.26
C GLN A 155 -4.18 -21.12 -26.45
N ALA A 156 -3.70 -20.15 -25.69
CA ALA A 156 -4.14 -18.76 -25.80
C ALA A 156 -3.23 -17.88 -26.68
N TYR A 157 -2.19 -18.43 -27.31
CA TYR A 157 -1.08 -17.65 -27.88
C TYR A 157 -1.49 -16.53 -28.84
N LEU A 158 -0.98 -15.33 -28.55
CA LEU A 158 -0.93 -14.16 -29.43
C LEU A 158 0.51 -13.63 -29.46
N SER A 159 0.91 -13.00 -30.56
CA SER A 159 2.20 -12.29 -30.61
C SER A 159 2.21 -11.09 -29.64
N PRO A 160 3.38 -10.55 -29.25
CA PRO A 160 3.46 -9.39 -28.37
C PRO A 160 2.69 -8.17 -28.91
N LYS A 161 2.73 -7.95 -30.23
CA LYS A 161 2.02 -6.85 -30.90
C LYS A 161 0.50 -7.03 -30.80
N GLU A 162 0.00 -8.23 -31.11
CA GLU A 162 -1.43 -8.56 -31.04
C GLU A 162 -1.94 -8.52 -29.60
N THR A 163 -1.13 -8.98 -28.64
CA THR A 163 -1.43 -8.89 -27.21
C THR A 163 -1.61 -7.44 -26.79
N LYS A 164 -0.66 -6.55 -27.11
CA LYS A 164 -0.79 -5.12 -26.79
C LYS A 164 -2.02 -4.49 -27.43
N GLN A 165 -2.34 -4.86 -28.68
CA GLN A 165 -3.54 -4.39 -29.37
C GLN A 165 -4.83 -4.83 -28.64
N LEU A 166 -4.93 -6.11 -28.29
CA LEU A 166 -6.09 -6.64 -27.57
C LEU A 166 -6.22 -5.98 -26.20
N LEU A 167 -5.13 -5.92 -25.42
CA LEU A 167 -5.13 -5.31 -24.09
C LEU A 167 -5.51 -3.83 -24.12
N THR A 168 -5.12 -3.09 -25.16
CA THR A 168 -5.54 -1.69 -25.35
C THR A 168 -7.06 -1.61 -25.51
N THR A 169 -7.63 -2.51 -26.30
CA THR A 169 -9.08 -2.55 -26.56
C THR A 169 -9.86 -2.99 -25.31
N VAL A 170 -9.40 -4.05 -24.63
CA VAL A 170 -9.97 -4.53 -23.36
C VAL A 170 -9.92 -3.44 -22.28
N ASN A 171 -8.83 -2.69 -22.19
CA ASN A 171 -8.69 -1.60 -21.22
C ASN A 171 -9.74 -0.50 -21.43
N LEU A 172 -10.21 -0.26 -22.65
CA LEU A 172 -11.28 0.70 -22.93
C LEU A 172 -12.66 0.22 -22.43
N LEU A 173 -12.85 -1.08 -22.19
CA LEU A 173 -14.08 -1.61 -21.59
C LEU A 173 -14.17 -1.35 -20.08
N LEU A 174 -13.02 -1.22 -19.40
CA LEU A 174 -12.99 -1.00 -17.97
C LEU A 174 -13.64 0.35 -17.62
N PRO A 175 -14.23 0.50 -16.41
CA PRO A 175 -14.75 1.78 -15.96
C PRO A 175 -13.66 2.87 -16.03
N LEU A 176 -14.03 4.10 -16.41
CA LEU A 176 -13.08 5.20 -16.72
C LEU A 176 -11.96 5.37 -15.68
N ARG A 177 -12.28 5.23 -14.40
CA ARG A 177 -11.33 5.36 -13.28
C ARG A 177 -10.23 4.29 -13.25
N PHE A 178 -10.44 3.17 -13.93
CA PHE A 178 -9.50 2.04 -14.00
C PHE A 178 -8.82 1.91 -15.36
N GLN A 179 -9.18 2.73 -16.34
CA GLN A 179 -8.53 2.71 -17.64
C GLN A 179 -7.10 3.23 -17.53
N ASN A 180 -6.14 2.40 -17.93
CA ASN A 180 -4.74 2.78 -17.99
C ASN A 180 -4.43 3.40 -19.37
N LYS A 181 -4.07 4.69 -19.39
CA LYS A 181 -3.65 5.39 -20.62
C LYS A 181 -2.14 5.27 -20.91
N LYS A 182 -1.38 4.62 -20.02
CA LYS A 182 0.06 4.45 -20.21
C LYS A 182 0.35 3.37 -21.25
N GLU A 183 1.52 3.47 -21.85
CA GLU A 183 2.03 2.44 -22.74
C GLU A 183 2.10 1.08 -22.03
N ILE A 184 1.65 0.03 -22.71
CA ILE A 184 1.72 -1.34 -22.21
C ILE A 184 3.13 -1.86 -22.38
N VAL A 185 3.86 -1.90 -21.26
CA VAL A 185 5.22 -2.42 -21.17
C VAL A 185 5.30 -3.49 -20.09
N TYR A 186 6.09 -4.53 -20.36
CA TYR A 186 6.48 -5.49 -19.34
C TYR A 186 7.63 -4.89 -18.54
N VAL A 187 7.52 -4.92 -17.21
CA VAL A 187 8.61 -4.57 -16.28
C VAL A 187 8.88 -5.80 -15.44
N SER A 188 10.13 -6.22 -15.39
CA SER A 188 10.52 -7.43 -14.68
C SER A 188 10.41 -7.26 -13.15
N PRO A 189 10.19 -8.34 -12.37
CA PRO A 189 10.21 -8.28 -10.92
C PRO A 189 11.50 -7.67 -10.35
N GLU A 190 12.64 -7.92 -11.01
CA GLU A 190 13.93 -7.35 -10.65
C GLU A 190 13.95 -5.82 -10.80
N GLU A 191 13.42 -5.31 -11.92
CA GLU A 191 13.29 -3.87 -12.16
C GLU A 191 12.29 -3.21 -11.21
N ILE A 192 11.15 -3.86 -10.93
CA ILE A 192 10.18 -3.37 -9.93
C ILE A 192 10.86 -3.26 -8.56
N SER A 193 11.58 -4.30 -8.13
CA SER A 193 12.32 -4.31 -6.87
C SER A 193 13.37 -3.20 -6.80
N LYS A 194 14.12 -3.00 -7.91
CA LYS A 194 15.10 -1.92 -8.03
C LYS A 194 14.43 -0.54 -7.90
N GLN A 195 13.34 -0.29 -8.62
CA GLN A 195 12.58 0.96 -8.54
C GLN A 195 12.03 1.20 -7.12
N MET A 196 11.50 0.17 -6.46
CA MET A 196 11.03 0.27 -5.08
C MET A 196 12.17 0.64 -4.11
N SER A 197 13.35 0.05 -4.29
CA SER A 197 14.55 0.36 -3.51
C SER A 197 15.04 1.80 -3.75
N GLU A 198 15.07 2.25 -5.00
CA GLU A 198 15.43 3.63 -5.37
C GLU A 198 14.43 4.65 -4.80
N ASN A 199 13.14 4.37 -4.91
CA ASN A 199 12.08 5.21 -4.32
C ASN A 199 12.19 5.27 -2.80
N LYS A 200 12.54 4.16 -2.14
CA LYS A 200 12.78 4.15 -0.69
C LYS A 200 13.96 5.05 -0.32
N LYS A 201 15.10 4.92 -1.01
CA LYS A 201 16.27 5.78 -0.79
C LYS A 201 15.97 7.26 -1.02
N LYS A 202 15.17 7.59 -2.05
CA LYS A 202 14.74 8.95 -2.34
C LYS A 202 13.93 9.54 -1.19
N ARG A 203 12.90 8.82 -0.71
CA ARG A 203 12.10 9.24 0.45
C ARG A 203 12.93 9.42 1.71
N GLU A 204 13.88 8.52 1.97
CA GLU A 204 14.79 8.64 3.12
C GLU A 204 15.67 9.90 3.02
N LYS A 205 16.14 10.25 1.82
CA LYS A 205 16.92 11.47 1.58
C LYS A 205 16.06 12.73 1.77
N GLU A 206 14.84 12.73 1.25
CA GLU A 206 13.87 13.82 1.42
C GLU A 206 13.54 14.05 2.89
N TYR A 207 13.28 12.98 3.64
CA TYR A 207 13.02 13.05 5.08
C TYR A 207 14.21 13.60 5.86
N LYS A 208 15.44 13.16 5.55
CA LYS A 208 16.66 13.72 6.17
C LYS A 208 16.81 15.21 5.87
N GLY A 209 16.55 15.63 4.64
CA GLY A 209 16.59 17.06 4.27
C GLY A 209 15.55 17.89 5.01
N TYR A 210 14.33 17.35 5.18
CA TYR A 210 13.29 17.99 5.98
C TYR A 210 13.70 18.17 7.45
N MET A 211 14.22 17.12 8.07
CA MET A 211 14.68 17.17 9.48
C MET A 211 15.83 18.17 9.67
N GLU A 212 16.75 18.25 8.71
CA GLU A 212 17.86 19.20 8.77
C GLU A 212 17.36 20.65 8.63
N ASN A 213 16.42 20.89 7.72
CA ASN A 213 15.79 22.21 7.59
C ASN A 213 15.06 22.62 8.88
N GLN A 214 14.37 21.69 9.56
CA GLN A 214 13.75 21.98 10.86
C GLN A 214 14.79 22.40 11.91
N ARG A 215 15.91 21.66 12.02
CA ARG A 215 16.99 22.02 12.95
C ARG A 215 17.56 23.40 12.67
N ILE A 216 17.79 23.74 11.41
CA ILE A 216 18.30 25.07 11.03
C ILE A 216 17.30 26.16 11.44
N GLN A 217 16.00 25.94 11.26
CA GLN A 217 14.98 26.89 11.68
C GLN A 217 14.92 27.04 13.21
N GLU A 218 15.01 25.94 13.96
CA GLU A 218 15.06 25.96 15.42
C GLU A 218 16.29 26.73 15.94
N ILE A 219 17.45 26.53 15.32
CA ILE A 219 18.68 27.28 15.66
C ILE A 219 18.47 28.77 15.42
N LYS A 220 17.93 29.17 14.26
CA LYS A 220 17.65 30.59 13.95
C LYS A 220 16.69 31.23 14.96
N ILE A 221 15.58 30.54 15.26
CA ILE A 221 14.60 31.01 16.26
C ILE A 221 15.27 31.15 17.63
N ARG A 222 16.12 30.19 18.03
CA ARG A 222 16.85 30.25 19.30
C ARG A 222 17.84 31.41 19.34
N GLU A 223 18.58 31.66 18.26
CA GLU A 223 19.49 32.81 18.13
C GLU A 223 18.74 34.14 18.23
N GLU A 224 17.60 34.28 17.54
CA GLU A 224 16.75 35.48 17.61
C GLU A 224 16.23 35.72 19.03
N ARG A 225 15.65 34.69 19.67
CA ARG A 225 15.17 34.79 21.06
C ARG A 225 16.29 35.11 22.05
N THR A 226 17.49 34.61 21.82
CA THR A 226 18.66 34.93 22.65
C THR A 226 19.07 36.39 22.49
N LYS A 227 19.04 36.92 21.27
CA LYS A 227 19.30 38.35 21.01
C LYS A 227 18.27 39.24 21.70
N ASP A 228 16.98 38.90 21.61
CA ASP A 228 15.92 39.66 22.28
C ASP A 228 16.08 39.62 23.81
N PHE A 229 16.41 38.44 24.35
CA PHE A 229 16.70 38.28 25.78
C PHE A 229 17.87 39.16 26.25
N TYR A 230 18.94 39.28 25.46
CA TYR A 230 20.05 40.17 25.80
C TYR A 230 19.72 41.65 25.64
N ARG A 231 18.70 42.04 24.88
CA ARG A 231 18.22 43.43 24.88
C ARG A 231 17.56 43.80 26.20
N GLU A 232 16.85 42.85 26.81
CA GLU A 232 16.19 43.02 28.11
C GLU A 232 17.20 42.89 29.27
N TYR A 233 18.14 41.94 29.16
CA TYR A 233 19.16 41.63 30.16
C TYR A 233 20.59 41.70 29.59
N PRO A 234 21.12 42.89 29.24
CA PRO A 234 22.40 43.03 28.54
C PRO A 234 23.60 42.45 29.29
N ASP A 235 23.57 42.47 30.63
CA ASP A 235 24.67 41.95 31.44
C ASP A 235 24.76 40.43 31.49
N PHE A 236 23.69 39.73 31.09
CA PHE A 236 23.64 38.28 31.06
C PHE A 236 24.45 37.66 29.92
N GLU A 237 24.74 38.41 28.84
CA GLU A 237 25.59 37.95 27.74
C GLU A 237 27.00 37.60 28.23
N LYS A 238 27.57 38.44 29.10
CA LYS A 238 28.91 38.23 29.69
C LYS A 238 28.95 37.08 30.70
N LEU A 239 27.78 36.67 31.19
CA LEU A 239 27.63 35.62 32.19
C LEU A 239 27.18 34.29 31.59
N ASP A 240 27.09 34.20 30.25
CA ASP A 240 26.60 33.02 29.54
C ASP A 240 25.20 32.59 30.02
N ILE A 241 24.35 33.55 30.41
CA ILE A 241 22.95 33.27 30.78
C ILE A 241 22.06 33.60 29.58
N THR A 242 21.40 32.59 29.03
CA THR A 242 20.47 32.69 27.90
C THR A 242 19.01 32.55 28.34
N PHE A 243 18.05 32.88 27.46
CA PHE A 243 16.61 32.72 27.74
C PHE A 243 16.21 31.29 28.11
N ASP A 244 16.91 30.28 27.58
CA ASP A 244 16.68 28.86 27.83
C ASP A 244 17.58 28.28 28.93
N SER A 245 18.40 29.13 29.60
CA SER A 245 19.21 28.69 30.73
C SER A 245 18.36 28.02 31.80
N SER A 246 18.88 26.91 32.33
CA SER A 246 18.12 26.10 33.28
C SER A 246 17.85 26.90 34.55
N ARG A 247 16.68 26.67 35.15
CA ARG A 247 16.31 27.26 36.45
C ARG A 247 17.38 26.98 37.53
N LYS A 248 17.97 25.78 37.50
CA LYS A 248 19.06 25.39 38.39
C LYS A 248 20.29 26.29 38.23
N LYS A 249 20.68 26.62 36.99
CA LYS A 249 21.80 27.56 36.71
C LYS A 249 21.50 28.94 37.31
N ILE A 250 20.29 29.45 37.10
CA ILE A 250 19.86 30.77 37.62
C ILE A 250 19.91 30.80 39.15
N ILE A 251 19.30 29.81 39.82
CA ILE A 251 19.29 29.70 41.29
C ILE A 251 20.70 29.54 41.85
N ALA A 252 21.56 28.74 41.19
CA ALA A 252 22.94 28.55 41.61
C ALA A 252 23.73 29.86 41.61
N MET A 253 23.47 30.76 40.66
CA MET A 253 24.10 32.07 40.58
C MET A 253 23.51 33.06 41.60
N LEU A 254 22.19 33.04 41.80
CA LEU A 254 21.54 33.83 42.86
C LEU A 254 22.09 33.49 44.25
N TYR A 255 22.31 32.20 44.52
CA TYR A 255 22.94 31.76 45.76
C TYR A 255 24.30 32.42 45.98
N ASP A 256 25.15 32.39 44.96
CA ASP A 256 26.52 32.91 45.04
C ASP A 256 26.56 34.44 45.15
N LEU A 257 25.51 35.14 44.71
CA LEU A 257 25.45 36.60 44.72
C LEU A 257 24.80 37.16 46.00
N ASP A 258 23.60 36.70 46.36
CA ASP A 258 22.75 37.38 47.33
C ASP A 258 22.30 36.48 48.50
N TYR A 259 22.30 35.15 48.34
CA TYR A 259 21.66 34.24 49.30
C TYR A 259 22.62 33.32 50.07
N SER A 260 23.93 33.45 49.86
CA SER A 260 24.95 32.58 50.48
C SER A 260 25.03 32.69 52.02
N THR A 261 24.52 33.78 52.60
CA THR A 261 24.45 34.00 54.05
C THR A 261 23.11 33.59 54.66
N GLU A 262 22.07 33.42 53.85
CA GLU A 262 20.70 33.13 54.29
C GLU A 262 20.35 31.65 54.20
N PHE A 263 20.95 30.91 53.27
CA PHE A 263 20.71 29.49 53.04
C PHE A 263 22.01 28.71 53.20
N GLN A 264 21.94 27.49 53.75
CA GLN A 264 23.14 26.69 54.02
C GLN A 264 23.80 26.16 52.74
N ASN A 265 23.01 25.96 51.69
CA ASN A 265 23.51 25.46 50.40
C ASN A 265 22.51 25.74 49.25
N LYS A 266 23.00 25.63 48.01
CA LYS A 266 22.22 25.83 46.78
C LYS A 266 20.95 24.97 46.70
N ARG A 267 20.98 23.76 47.28
CA ARG A 267 19.84 22.83 47.24
C ARG A 267 18.71 23.26 48.17
N GLU A 268 19.04 23.92 49.28
CA GLU A 268 18.06 24.52 50.19
C GLU A 268 17.37 25.71 49.52
N LEU A 269 18.15 26.60 48.88
CA LEU A 269 17.60 27.70 48.08
C LEU A 269 16.74 27.18 46.93
N GLU A 270 17.15 26.12 46.22
CA GLU A 270 16.37 25.52 45.14
C GLU A 270 14.99 25.02 45.63
N LYS A 271 14.92 24.43 46.83
CA LYS A 271 13.66 24.00 47.45
C LYS A 271 12.79 25.20 47.84
N ALA A 272 13.38 26.21 48.47
CA ALA A 272 12.69 27.42 48.90
C ALA A 272 12.14 28.21 47.71
N MET A 273 12.90 28.29 46.62
CA MET A 273 12.52 29.01 45.41
C MET A 273 11.62 28.20 44.49
N LYS A 274 11.30 26.93 44.78
CA LYS A 274 10.45 26.08 43.93
C LYS A 274 9.12 26.74 43.46
N PRO A 275 8.37 27.52 44.28
CA PRO A 275 7.12 28.13 43.84
C PRO A 275 7.29 29.41 43.00
N VAL A 276 8.49 30.00 42.96
CA VAL A 276 8.76 31.27 42.25
C VAL A 276 8.80 31.01 40.74
N ILE A 277 8.20 31.84 39.89
CA ILE A 277 8.31 31.65 38.43
C ILE A 277 9.72 32.01 37.92
N LYS A 278 10.13 31.46 36.78
CA LYS A 278 11.51 31.64 36.26
C LYS A 278 11.83 33.10 35.96
N ASP A 279 10.86 33.85 35.45
CA ASP A 279 11.05 35.26 35.06
C ASP A 279 11.38 36.13 36.28
N THR A 280 10.66 35.93 37.39
CA THR A 280 10.99 36.60 38.67
C THR A 280 12.40 36.26 39.16
N LEU A 281 12.88 35.03 38.99
CA LEU A 281 14.26 34.68 39.34
C LEU A 281 15.29 35.36 38.42
N LEU A 282 14.96 35.54 37.14
CA LEU A 282 15.81 36.25 36.18
C LEU A 282 15.91 37.73 36.54
N GLU A 283 14.79 38.37 36.85
CA GLU A 283 14.74 39.77 37.31
C GLU A 283 15.55 39.98 38.60
N GLN A 284 15.40 39.06 39.57
CA GLN A 284 16.19 39.08 40.81
C GLN A 284 17.68 38.94 40.51
N LEU A 285 18.06 37.95 39.67
CA LEU A 285 19.46 37.72 39.33
C LEU A 285 20.06 38.91 38.59
N TYR A 286 19.28 39.52 37.69
CA TYR A 286 19.73 40.69 36.95
C TYR A 286 19.94 41.90 37.86
N SER A 287 19.04 42.08 38.84
CA SER A 287 19.17 43.13 39.85
C SER A 287 20.41 42.92 40.72
N ALA A 288 20.66 41.68 41.17
CA ALA A 288 21.84 41.30 41.94
C ALA A 288 23.15 41.61 41.18
N VAL A 289 23.22 41.19 39.92
CA VAL A 289 24.37 41.45 39.02
C VAL A 289 24.58 42.95 38.81
N SER A 290 23.50 43.68 38.55
CA SER A 290 23.53 45.14 38.31
C SER A 290 23.98 45.92 39.54
N ASN A 291 23.51 45.54 40.73
CA ASN A 291 23.86 46.18 41.99
C ASN A 291 25.34 45.93 42.35
N LYS A 292 25.83 44.71 42.15
CA LYS A 292 27.23 44.35 42.42
C LYS A 292 28.21 45.10 41.51
N LYS A 293 27.82 45.42 40.28
CA LYS A 293 28.59 46.30 39.38
C LYS A 293 28.65 47.76 39.81
N ARG A 294 27.63 48.27 40.51
CA ARG A 294 27.62 49.67 41.00
C ARG A 294 28.46 49.86 42.27
N LEU A 295 28.87 48.77 42.91
CA LEU A 295 29.68 48.74 44.14
C LEU A 295 31.18 48.54 43.88
N ILE A 296 31.58 48.40 42.60
CA ILE A 296 32.97 48.31 42.11
C ILE A 296 33.24 49.54 41.24
#